data_AF-A0A151IBY7-F1
#
_entry.id   AF-A0A151IBY7-F1
#
_cell.length_a   1.000
_cell.length_b   1.000
_cell.length_c   1.000
_cell.angle_alpha   90.00
_cell.angle_beta   90.00
_cell.angle_gamma   90.00
#
_symmetry.space_group_name_H-M   'P 1'
#
loop_
_entity.id
_entity.type
_entity.pdbx_description
1 polymer ?
#
loop_
_entity_poly.entity_id
_entity_poly.type
_entity_poly.pdbx_seq_one_letter_code
_entity_poly.pdbx_strand_id
1 'polypeptide(L)'
;MEIGSDNRLDFLDTTIIIDNCRIIFDNFHKKTFSGRFLNFHSNHSINHKKGIIISFIDKILLLSHPRFQQNNITEAIKIFLNNSYPLSLIFSTIEQRIKYHIRNQQNIQNFHVKDKYFTIPYVKSISESFLPISSMFHCKLAFSIPNTLKSFIKRGKDKLEHLSNNNVIYKITCDDCEASYVGQTKRKLSTRLKEHMSDIRKRTGSPSVITDHRINFDHNFKWNDVQILNIESFYNKRLVSEMIHIKRQKQGLNKQNDTESLPETYSQIII
;
A
#
# COMPACT_ATOMS: atom_id res chain seq x y z
N MET A 1 17.72 25.98 -3.20
CA MET A 1 18.68 25.88 -4.30
C MET A 1 19.87 25.09 -3.77
N GLU A 2 20.29 24.02 -4.44
CA GLU A 2 21.52 23.31 -4.08
C GLU A 2 22.70 24.13 -4.59
N ILE A 3 23.70 24.35 -3.75
CA ILE A 3 24.86 25.21 -4.04
C ILE A 3 26.09 24.31 -4.09
N GLY A 4 26.79 24.32 -5.22
CA GLY A 4 28.02 23.56 -5.40
C GLY A 4 29.24 24.29 -4.83
N SER A 5 30.23 23.54 -4.37
CA SER A 5 31.53 24.03 -3.90
C SER A 5 32.64 23.09 -4.35
N ASP A 6 33.82 23.63 -4.66
CA ASP A 6 35.02 22.85 -4.98
C ASP A 6 34.84 21.80 -6.10
N ASN A 7 34.20 22.17 -7.20
CA ASN A 7 33.86 21.27 -8.32
C ASN A 7 32.95 20.09 -7.92
N ARG A 8 32.24 20.21 -6.79
CA ARG A 8 31.28 19.21 -6.29
C ARG A 8 29.90 19.83 -6.11
N LEU A 9 28.87 19.04 -6.39
CA LEU A 9 27.49 19.39 -6.15
C LEU A 9 26.75 18.16 -5.63
N ASP A 10 26.17 18.27 -4.44
CA ASP A 10 25.32 17.22 -3.88
C ASP A 10 23.89 17.37 -4.41
N PHE A 11 23.39 16.34 -5.11
CA PHE A 11 22.03 16.31 -5.65
C PHE A 11 21.36 14.99 -5.28
N LEU A 12 20.24 15.07 -4.55
CA LEU A 12 19.53 13.92 -3.99
C LEU A 12 20.45 12.98 -3.18
N ASP A 13 20.92 11.94 -3.85
CA ASP A 13 21.49 10.71 -3.32
C ASP A 13 22.92 10.48 -3.85
N THR A 14 23.44 11.42 -4.64
CA THR A 14 24.77 11.39 -5.27
C THR A 14 25.49 12.73 -5.13
N THR A 15 26.82 12.67 -5.04
CA THR A 15 27.71 13.82 -5.21
C THR A 15 28.21 13.81 -6.65
N ILE A 16 27.87 14.85 -7.38
CA ILE A 16 28.40 15.13 -8.73
C ILE A 16 29.77 15.77 -8.55
N ILE A 17 30.79 15.24 -9.23
CA ILE A 17 32.17 15.73 -9.15
C ILE A 17 32.68 15.98 -10.57
N ILE A 18 33.23 17.17 -10.80
CA ILE A 18 33.89 17.51 -12.05
C ILE A 18 35.39 17.22 -11.88
N ASP A 19 35.88 16.23 -12.62
CA ASP A 19 37.26 15.78 -12.57
C ASP A 19 37.83 15.66 -14.00
N ASN A 20 38.90 16.40 -14.30
CA ASN A 20 39.52 16.45 -15.63
C ASN A 20 38.52 16.64 -16.79
N CYS A 21 37.62 17.64 -16.66
CA CYS A 21 36.55 17.93 -17.61
C CYS A 21 35.54 16.78 -17.81
N ARG A 22 35.47 15.80 -16.91
CA ARG A 22 34.48 14.73 -16.90
C ARG A 22 33.62 14.82 -15.65
N ILE A 23 32.38 14.37 -15.78
CA ILE A 23 31.47 14.23 -14.65
C ILE A 23 31.57 12.80 -14.13
N ILE A 24 31.82 12.68 -12.84
CA ILE A 24 31.79 11.41 -12.13
C ILE A 24 30.91 11.55 -10.89
N PHE A 25 30.42 10.43 -10.41
CA PHE A 25 29.45 10.39 -9.34
C PHE A 25 29.97 9.58 -8.17
N ASP A 26 29.66 10.03 -6.96
CA ASP A 26 29.85 9.30 -5.72
C ASP A 26 28.52 9.23 -4.96
N ASN A 27 28.40 8.32 -3.99
CA ASN A 27 27.24 8.27 -3.13
C ASN A 27 27.24 9.45 -2.15
N PHE A 28 26.08 10.09 -2.01
CA PHE A 28 25.89 11.14 -1.03
C PHE A 28 24.84 10.75 0.01
N HIS A 29 25.10 11.13 1.26
CA HIS A 29 24.14 11.07 2.34
C HIS A 29 24.11 12.43 3.05
N LYS A 30 22.91 12.98 3.24
CA LYS A 30 22.72 14.22 4.01
C LYS A 30 23.18 14.03 5.45
N LYS A 31 23.57 15.12 6.14
CA LYS A 31 23.95 15.10 7.57
C LYS A 31 22.88 14.48 8.49
N THR A 32 21.62 14.54 8.09
CA THR A 32 20.48 13.95 8.83
C THR A 32 20.28 12.46 8.57
N PHE A 33 21.13 11.82 7.74
CA PHE A 33 21.04 10.40 7.45
C PHE A 33 21.43 9.58 8.68
N SER A 34 20.49 8.80 9.19
CA SER A 34 20.66 8.02 10.42
C SER A 34 21.26 6.64 10.19
N GLY A 35 21.38 6.19 8.93
CA GLY A 35 21.77 4.80 8.62
C GLY A 35 20.75 3.74 9.10
N ARG A 36 19.55 4.13 9.52
CA ARG A 36 18.51 3.21 9.98
C ARG A 36 17.68 2.70 8.81
N PHE A 37 17.69 1.38 8.65
CA PHE A 37 16.90 0.65 7.66
C PHE A 37 16.02 -0.37 8.36
N LEU A 38 15.35 -1.21 7.56
CA LEU A 38 14.60 -2.34 8.06
C LEU A 38 15.49 -3.26 8.91
N ASN A 39 15.29 -3.29 10.23
CA ASN A 39 16.06 -4.16 11.11
C ASN A 39 15.87 -5.64 10.74
N PHE A 40 16.94 -6.43 10.79
CA PHE A 40 16.90 -7.85 10.41
C PHE A 40 15.93 -8.70 11.25
N HIS A 41 15.67 -8.34 12.51
CA HIS A 41 14.76 -9.08 13.39
C HIS A 41 13.29 -8.67 13.22
N SER A 42 13.01 -7.67 12.38
CA SER A 42 11.63 -7.28 12.07
C SER A 42 10.86 -8.41 11.37
N ASN A 43 9.54 -8.43 11.55
CA ASN A 43 8.63 -9.41 10.97
C ASN A 43 8.39 -9.13 9.46
N HIS A 44 9.45 -9.29 8.67
CA HIS A 44 9.46 -9.14 7.23
C HIS A 44 10.09 -10.38 6.59
N SER A 45 9.64 -10.69 5.38
CA SER A 45 10.20 -11.80 4.60
C SER A 45 11.70 -11.63 4.37
N ILE A 46 12.40 -12.75 4.21
CA ILE A 46 13.82 -12.73 3.85
C ILE A 46 14.06 -12.01 2.52
N ASN A 47 13.09 -12.06 1.60
CA ASN A 47 13.16 -11.37 0.31
C ASN A 47 13.16 -9.85 0.46
N HIS A 48 12.36 -9.29 1.37
CA HIS A 48 12.41 -7.85 1.66
C HIS A 48 13.76 -7.44 2.25
N LYS A 49 14.30 -8.25 3.17
CA LYS A 49 15.61 -8.01 3.81
C LYS A 49 16.74 -8.05 2.77
N LYS A 50 16.75 -9.07 1.89
CA LYS A 50 17.67 -9.13 0.74
C LYS A 50 17.48 -7.95 -0.21
N GLY A 51 16.23 -7.53 -0.44
CA GLY A 51 15.88 -6.38 -1.29
C GLY A 51 16.56 -5.09 -0.84
N ILE A 52 16.69 -4.85 0.47
CA ILE A 52 17.44 -3.70 1.00
C ILE A 52 18.91 -3.76 0.56
N ILE A 53 19.59 -4.90 0.77
CA ILE A 53 20.98 -5.09 0.35
C ILE A 53 21.11 -4.88 -1.16
N ILE A 54 20.25 -5.55 -1.95
CA ILE A 54 20.23 -5.47 -3.41
C ILE A 54 20.12 -4.02 -3.88
N SER A 55 19.17 -3.26 -3.33
CA SER A 55 18.94 -1.86 -3.73
C SER A 55 20.15 -0.95 -3.48
N PHE A 56 20.87 -1.17 -2.38
CA PHE A 56 22.08 -0.43 -2.04
C PHE A 56 23.23 -0.77 -2.98
N ILE A 57 23.43 -2.06 -3.24
CA ILE A 57 24.49 -2.52 -4.14
C ILE A 57 24.23 -2.07 -5.57
N ASP A 58 22.97 -2.11 -6.03
CA ASP A 58 22.59 -1.57 -7.33
C ASP A 58 22.90 -0.09 -7.45
N LYS A 59 22.54 0.69 -6.43
CA LYS A 59 22.87 2.11 -6.38
C LYS A 59 24.37 2.34 -6.54
N ILE A 60 25.19 1.60 -5.79
CA ILE A 60 26.66 1.72 -5.85
C ILE A 60 27.19 1.33 -7.23
N LEU A 61 26.79 0.18 -7.77
CA LEU A 61 27.34 -0.34 -9.02
C LEU A 61 26.89 0.47 -10.24
N LEU A 62 25.65 0.99 -10.23
CA LEU A 62 25.07 1.68 -11.38
C LEU A 62 25.31 3.19 -11.37
N LEU A 63 25.39 3.81 -10.18
CA LEU A 63 25.49 5.27 -10.07
C LEU A 63 26.87 5.76 -9.64
N SER A 64 27.66 4.98 -8.91
CA SER A 64 28.97 5.43 -8.41
C SER A 64 30.09 5.11 -9.40
N HIS A 65 31.00 6.05 -9.61
CA HIS A 65 32.22 5.82 -10.38
C HIS A 65 33.06 4.68 -9.75
N PRO A 66 33.68 3.77 -10.53
CA PRO A 66 34.39 2.59 -10.03
C PRO A 66 35.38 2.86 -8.90
N ARG A 67 36.09 4.00 -8.96
CA ARG A 67 37.07 4.41 -7.93
C ARG A 67 36.50 4.53 -6.51
N PHE A 68 35.19 4.77 -6.37
CA PHE A 68 34.52 4.94 -5.09
C PHE A 68 33.76 3.70 -4.62
N GLN A 69 33.56 2.71 -5.50
CA GLN A 69 32.68 1.57 -5.22
C GLN A 69 33.15 0.74 -4.03
N GLN A 70 34.46 0.53 -3.88
CA GLN A 70 35.01 -0.24 -2.77
C GLN A 70 34.65 0.38 -1.42
N ASN A 71 34.93 1.69 -1.25
CA ASN A 71 34.61 2.41 -0.02
C ASN A 71 33.09 2.42 0.24
N ASN A 72 32.29 2.65 -0.81
CA ASN A 72 30.84 2.67 -0.71
C ASN A 72 30.25 1.30 -0.30
N ILE A 73 30.83 0.20 -0.78
CA ILE A 73 30.43 -1.16 -0.35
C ILE A 73 30.83 -1.38 1.12
N THR A 74 32.02 -0.97 1.55
CA THR A 74 32.44 -1.07 2.95
C THR A 74 31.49 -0.30 3.88
N GLU A 75 31.10 0.92 3.52
CA GLU A 75 30.14 1.70 4.31
C GLU A 75 28.74 1.05 4.31
N ALA A 76 28.28 0.51 3.17
CA ALA A 76 27.03 -0.23 3.11
C ALA A 76 27.03 -1.45 4.04
N ILE A 77 28.13 -2.20 4.10
CA ILE A 77 28.28 -3.35 5.01
C ILE A 77 28.17 -2.90 6.48
N LYS A 78 28.84 -1.81 6.87
CA LYS A 78 28.73 -1.24 8.23
C LYS A 78 27.29 -0.86 8.56
N ILE A 79 26.58 -0.24 7.61
CA ILE A 79 25.16 0.10 7.77
C ILE A 79 24.32 -1.17 7.99
N PHE A 80 24.51 -2.23 7.20
CA PHE A 80 23.75 -3.47 7.37
C PHE A 80 24.01 -4.15 8.71
N LEU A 81 25.27 -4.17 9.15
CA LEU A 81 25.65 -4.67 10.48
C LEU A 81 24.97 -3.90 11.60
N ASN A 82 24.93 -2.57 11.51
CA ASN A 82 24.23 -1.71 12.47
C ASN A 82 22.70 -1.91 12.46
N ASN A 83 22.15 -2.55 11.44
CA ASN A 83 20.75 -2.97 11.34
C ASN A 83 20.54 -4.48 11.62
N SER A 84 21.52 -5.13 12.26
CA SER A 84 21.51 -6.52 12.72
C SER A 84 21.51 -7.58 11.61
N TYR A 85 21.92 -7.24 10.39
CA TYR A 85 21.99 -8.22 9.30
C TYR A 85 23.17 -9.19 9.52
N PRO A 86 22.96 -10.52 9.39
CA PRO A 86 24.04 -11.49 9.48
C PRO A 86 25.07 -11.30 8.36
N LEU A 87 26.36 -11.39 8.68
CA LEU A 87 27.47 -11.28 7.71
C LEU A 87 27.31 -12.26 6.54
N SER A 88 26.95 -13.52 6.83
CA SER A 88 26.75 -14.55 5.81
C SER A 88 25.68 -14.15 4.80
N LEU A 89 24.58 -13.55 5.25
CA LEU A 89 23.51 -13.07 4.38
C LEU A 89 23.95 -11.85 3.56
N ILE A 90 24.67 -10.92 4.18
CA ILE A 90 25.21 -9.73 3.51
C ILE A 90 26.11 -10.17 2.35
N PHE A 91 27.17 -10.92 2.63
CA PHE A 91 28.15 -11.32 1.62
C PHE A 91 27.55 -12.17 0.52
N SER A 92 26.75 -13.19 0.86
CA SER A 92 26.09 -14.03 -0.15
C SER A 92 25.15 -13.23 -1.06
N THR A 93 24.43 -12.24 -0.53
CA THR A 93 23.53 -11.39 -1.33
C THR A 93 24.31 -10.42 -2.23
N ILE A 94 25.39 -9.81 -1.72
CA ILE A 94 26.26 -8.93 -2.50
C ILE A 94 26.89 -9.71 -3.65
N GLU A 95 27.46 -10.88 -3.37
CA GLU A 95 28.12 -11.73 -4.37
C GLU A 95 27.15 -12.14 -5.49
N GLN A 96 25.95 -12.60 -5.11
CA GLN A 96 24.90 -12.95 -6.08
C GLN A 96 24.52 -11.76 -6.94
N ARG A 97 24.45 -10.55 -6.35
CA ARG A 97 24.04 -9.36 -7.10
C ARG A 97 25.13 -8.84 -8.04
N ILE A 98 26.40 -8.90 -7.65
CA ILE A 98 27.53 -8.58 -8.53
C ILE A 98 27.56 -9.55 -9.73
N LYS A 99 27.44 -10.86 -9.46
CA LYS A 99 27.38 -11.89 -10.51
C LYS A 99 26.21 -11.66 -11.47
N TYR A 100 25.06 -11.20 -10.97
CA TYR A 100 23.93 -10.84 -11.81
C TYR A 100 24.27 -9.72 -12.81
N HIS A 101 24.86 -8.61 -12.35
CA HIS A 101 25.21 -7.49 -13.24
C HIS A 101 26.27 -7.87 -14.28
N ILE A 102 27.28 -8.65 -13.89
CA ILE A 102 28.31 -9.15 -14.82
C ILE A 102 27.67 -9.97 -15.95
N ARG A 103 26.72 -10.85 -15.62
CA ARG A 103 26.01 -11.68 -16.61
C ARG A 103 25.05 -10.87 -17.47
N ASN A 104 24.35 -9.90 -16.90
CA ASN A 104 23.35 -9.11 -17.62
C ASN A 104 23.98 -8.12 -18.61
N GLN A 105 25.21 -7.65 -18.36
CA GLN A 105 25.97 -6.87 -19.35
C GLN A 105 26.25 -7.67 -20.65
N GLN A 106 26.18 -9.00 -20.61
CA GLN A 106 26.47 -9.88 -21.74
C GLN A 106 25.22 -10.28 -22.54
N ASN A 107 24.01 -10.05 -22.04
CA ASN A 107 22.76 -10.46 -22.68
C ASN A 107 21.91 -9.25 -23.08
N ILE A 108 21.78 -9.00 -24.38
CA ILE A 108 20.91 -7.97 -24.95
C ILE A 108 19.63 -8.66 -25.45
N GLN A 109 18.49 -8.14 -24.97
CA GLN A 109 17.10 -8.50 -25.31
C GLN A 109 16.56 -9.80 -24.72
N ASN A 110 15.76 -9.65 -23.66
CA ASN A 110 14.65 -10.55 -23.39
C ASN A 110 13.35 -9.75 -23.50
N PHE A 111 12.43 -10.22 -24.37
CA PHE A 111 11.05 -9.72 -24.39
C PHE A 111 10.41 -9.98 -23.02
N HIS A 112 10.15 -8.91 -22.27
CA HIS A 112 9.55 -9.02 -20.95
C HIS A 112 8.05 -9.30 -21.08
N VAL A 113 7.65 -10.55 -20.94
CA VAL A 113 6.25 -10.89 -20.65
C VAL A 113 5.90 -10.28 -19.30
N LYS A 114 4.75 -9.62 -19.21
CA LYS A 114 4.29 -8.96 -17.98
C LYS A 114 3.92 -10.02 -16.94
N ASP A 115 4.69 -10.08 -15.87
CA ASP A 115 4.39 -10.96 -14.74
C ASP A 115 3.05 -10.61 -14.07
N LYS A 116 2.25 -11.65 -13.76
CA LYS A 116 1.08 -11.52 -12.88
C LYS A 116 1.52 -11.74 -11.44
N TYR A 117 1.01 -10.92 -10.51
CA TYR A 117 1.36 -11.00 -9.09
C TYR A 117 0.14 -11.33 -8.23
N PHE A 118 0.34 -12.23 -7.27
CA PHE A 118 -0.59 -12.51 -6.19
C PHE A 118 0.00 -11.95 -4.90
N THR A 119 -0.64 -10.93 -4.32
CA THR A 119 -0.09 -10.19 -3.17
C THR A 119 -0.85 -10.52 -1.89
N ILE A 120 -0.15 -10.93 -0.84
CA ILE A 120 -0.72 -11.22 0.48
C ILE A 120 0.03 -10.48 1.60
N PRO A 121 -0.62 -10.13 2.72
CA PRO A 121 0.08 -9.62 3.90
C PRO A 121 1.11 -10.63 4.40
N TYR A 122 2.30 -10.16 4.77
CA TYR A 122 3.33 -11.02 5.34
C TYR A 122 3.02 -11.34 6.81
N VAL A 123 2.85 -12.62 7.09
CA VAL A 123 2.74 -13.22 8.40
C VAL A 123 3.65 -14.44 8.39
N LYS A 124 4.73 -14.37 9.16
CA LYS A 124 5.74 -15.43 9.23
C LYS A 124 5.08 -16.80 9.45
N SER A 125 5.55 -17.79 8.70
CA SER A 125 5.06 -19.18 8.68
C SER A 125 3.73 -19.40 7.97
N ILE A 126 2.86 -18.38 7.89
CA ILE A 126 1.57 -18.49 7.20
C ILE A 126 1.71 -18.09 5.74
N SER A 127 2.33 -16.95 5.45
CA SER A 127 2.40 -16.42 4.09
C SER A 127 3.23 -17.27 3.16
N GLU A 128 4.26 -17.96 3.67
CA GLU A 128 5.10 -18.86 2.88
C GLU A 128 4.33 -20.10 2.39
N SER A 129 3.25 -20.51 3.07
CA SER A 129 2.41 -21.65 2.64
C SER A 129 1.61 -21.35 1.36
N PHE A 130 1.54 -20.09 0.94
CA PHE A 130 0.88 -19.68 -0.31
C PHE A 130 1.79 -19.81 -1.54
N LEU A 131 3.07 -20.17 -1.37
CA LEU A 131 3.98 -20.37 -2.50
C LEU A 131 3.45 -21.41 -3.51
N PRO A 132 3.03 -22.63 -3.10
CA PRO A 132 2.48 -23.63 -4.04
C PRO A 132 1.22 -23.11 -4.75
N ILE A 133 0.37 -22.38 -4.03
CA ILE A 133 -0.87 -21.80 -4.57
C ILE A 133 -0.55 -20.79 -5.67
N SER A 134 0.42 -19.89 -5.44
CA SER A 134 0.82 -18.90 -6.45
C SER A 134 1.31 -19.54 -7.75
N SER A 135 2.08 -20.63 -7.63
CA SER A 135 2.59 -21.40 -8.77
C SER A 135 1.47 -22.04 -9.59
N MET A 136 0.44 -22.57 -8.91
CA MET A 136 -0.73 -23.18 -9.56
C MET A 136 -1.49 -22.17 -10.43
N PHE A 137 -1.54 -20.90 -10.04
CA PHE A 137 -2.21 -19.84 -10.79
C PHE A 137 -1.28 -19.10 -11.77
N HIS A 138 -0.06 -19.59 -12.01
CA HIS A 138 0.96 -18.94 -12.84
C HIS A 138 1.19 -17.47 -12.45
N CYS A 139 1.18 -17.19 -11.14
CA CYS A 139 1.38 -15.85 -10.58
C CYS A 139 2.60 -15.84 -9.65
N LYS A 140 3.31 -14.71 -9.60
CA LYS A 140 4.39 -14.49 -8.64
C LYS A 140 3.80 -14.07 -7.29
N LEU A 141 4.20 -14.76 -6.23
CA LEU A 141 3.83 -14.35 -4.87
C LEU A 141 4.59 -13.09 -4.46
N ALA A 142 3.86 -12.08 -4.00
CA ALA A 142 4.40 -10.87 -3.41
C ALA A 142 3.86 -10.69 -1.99
N PHE A 143 4.70 -10.16 -1.11
CA PHE A 143 4.35 -9.93 0.28
C PHE A 143 4.12 -8.44 0.51
N SER A 144 2.95 -8.08 1.04
CA SER A 144 2.66 -6.72 1.50
C SER A 144 2.90 -6.61 3.01
N ILE A 145 3.29 -5.41 3.46
CA ILE A 145 3.48 -5.12 4.88
C ILE A 145 2.37 -4.17 5.32
N PRO A 146 1.42 -4.60 6.18
CA PRO A 146 0.31 -3.76 6.59
C PRO A 146 0.78 -2.63 7.53
N ASN A 147 1.73 -2.94 8.43
CA ASN A 147 2.25 -2.00 9.42
C ASN A 147 3.35 -1.12 8.83
N THR A 148 2.93 -0.12 8.05
CA THR A 148 3.84 0.87 7.46
C THR A 148 3.97 2.11 8.32
N LEU A 149 5.11 2.81 8.20
CA LEU A 149 5.31 4.11 8.87
C LEU A 149 4.31 5.19 8.42
N LYS A 150 3.51 4.95 7.38
CA LYS A 150 2.48 5.88 6.89
C LYS A 150 1.44 6.26 7.96
N SER A 151 1.22 5.40 8.96
CA SER A 151 0.35 5.72 10.10
C SER A 151 0.91 6.86 10.95
N PHE A 152 2.24 6.90 11.12
CA PHE A 152 2.96 7.88 11.94
C PHE A 152 3.45 9.08 11.13
N ILE A 153 4.03 8.82 9.96
CA ILE A 153 4.63 9.81 9.07
C ILE A 153 3.69 10.03 7.88
N LYS A 154 2.87 11.07 7.99
CA LYS A 154 1.95 11.51 6.93
C LYS A 154 2.62 12.58 6.08
N ARG A 155 2.13 12.76 4.84
CA ARG A 155 2.64 13.77 3.89
C ARG A 155 2.36 15.23 4.29
N GLY A 156 1.90 15.48 5.53
CA GLY A 156 1.54 16.81 6.00
C GLY A 156 0.40 17.48 5.21
N LYS A 157 -0.43 16.70 4.51
CA LYS A 157 -1.59 17.25 3.78
C LYS A 157 -2.73 17.56 4.75
N ASP A 158 -3.49 18.61 4.44
CA ASP A 158 -4.71 18.95 5.16
C ASP A 158 -5.70 17.79 5.14
N LYS A 159 -6.35 17.56 6.28
CA LYS A 159 -7.44 16.58 6.36
C LYS A 159 -8.62 17.14 5.57
N LEU A 160 -9.19 16.30 4.72
CA LEU A 160 -10.47 16.62 4.08
C LEU A 160 -11.56 16.66 5.15
N GLU A 161 -12.49 17.60 5.00
CA GLU A 161 -13.74 17.57 5.76
C GLU A 161 -14.46 16.25 5.56
N HIS A 162 -15.15 15.78 6.61
CA HIS A 162 -15.76 14.46 6.67
C HIS A 162 -16.62 14.12 5.44
N LEU A 163 -17.57 15.00 5.08
CA LEU A 163 -18.50 14.81 3.95
C LEU A 163 -17.88 15.09 2.57
N SER A 164 -16.67 15.64 2.53
CA SER A 164 -15.90 15.90 1.31
C SER A 164 -15.07 14.70 0.88
N ASN A 165 -14.98 13.65 1.70
CA ASN A 165 -14.33 12.39 1.33
C ASN A 165 -15.06 11.70 0.17
N ASN A 166 -14.29 10.99 -0.64
CA ASN A 166 -14.74 10.21 -1.78
C ASN A 166 -14.18 8.78 -1.70
N ASN A 167 -14.69 7.87 -2.53
CA ASN A 167 -14.31 6.46 -2.51
C ASN A 167 -14.56 5.78 -1.15
N VAL A 168 -15.66 6.14 -0.50
CA VAL A 168 -15.97 5.73 0.87
C VAL A 168 -17.04 4.66 0.91
N ILE A 169 -16.96 3.80 1.93
CA ILE A 169 -18.06 2.98 2.43
C ILE A 169 -18.60 3.72 3.64
N TYR A 170 -19.89 3.99 3.66
CA TYR A 170 -20.56 4.78 4.69
C TYR A 170 -21.72 4.02 5.30
N LYS A 171 -22.09 4.39 6.53
CA LYS A 171 -23.23 3.86 7.28
C LYS A 171 -24.16 4.98 7.68
N ILE A 172 -25.44 4.81 7.40
CA ILE A 172 -26.53 5.68 7.84
C ILE A 172 -27.35 4.88 8.85
N THR A 173 -27.49 5.40 10.06
CA THR A 173 -28.29 4.79 11.14
C THR A 173 -29.68 5.41 11.18
N CYS A 174 -30.67 4.57 11.45
CA CYS A 174 -32.01 5.04 11.83
C CYS A 174 -31.90 5.80 13.16
N ASP A 175 -32.72 6.83 13.32
CA ASP A 175 -32.79 7.61 14.56
C ASP A 175 -33.68 6.93 15.60
N ASP A 176 -34.70 6.22 15.14
CA ASP A 176 -35.80 5.68 15.95
C ASP A 176 -35.66 4.18 16.26
N CYS A 177 -34.76 3.46 15.58
CA CYS A 177 -34.49 2.05 15.84
C CYS A 177 -33.04 1.65 15.55
N GLU A 178 -32.68 0.39 15.81
CA GLU A 178 -31.30 -0.12 15.60
C GLU A 178 -30.95 -0.41 14.13
N ALA A 179 -31.91 -0.19 13.22
CA ALA A 179 -31.71 -0.44 11.80
C ALA A 179 -30.65 0.50 11.21
N SER A 180 -29.91 0.01 10.22
CA SER A 180 -28.92 0.80 9.50
C SER A 180 -28.78 0.40 8.05
N TYR A 181 -28.35 1.33 7.22
CA TYR A 181 -28.00 1.11 5.83
C TYR A 181 -26.50 1.33 5.64
N VAL A 182 -25.85 0.41 4.92
CA VAL A 182 -24.47 0.56 4.47
C VAL A 182 -24.46 0.71 2.95
N GLY A 183 -23.67 1.65 2.46
CA GLY A 183 -23.48 1.82 1.02
C GLY A 183 -22.09 2.33 0.68
N GLN A 184 -21.71 2.26 -0.59
CA GLN A 184 -20.48 2.87 -1.10
C GLN A 184 -20.72 4.03 -2.07
N THR A 185 -19.71 4.88 -2.23
CA THR A 185 -19.69 5.89 -3.29
C THR A 185 -18.28 6.16 -3.80
N LYS A 186 -18.14 6.29 -5.12
CA LYS A 186 -16.93 6.83 -5.76
C LYS A 186 -16.84 8.36 -5.63
N ARG A 187 -17.99 9.03 -5.54
CA ARG A 187 -18.10 10.50 -5.47
C ARG A 187 -17.98 10.99 -4.03
N LYS A 188 -18.09 12.31 -3.84
CA LYS A 188 -18.16 12.91 -2.50
C LYS A 188 -19.33 12.31 -1.70
N LEU A 189 -19.10 12.02 -0.42
CA LEU A 189 -20.12 11.50 0.48
C LEU A 189 -21.34 12.44 0.55
N SER A 190 -21.10 13.75 0.67
CA SER A 190 -22.14 14.78 0.64
C SER A 190 -23.08 14.66 -0.56
N THR A 191 -22.55 14.41 -1.76
CA THR A 191 -23.37 14.21 -2.97
C THR A 191 -24.25 12.98 -2.83
N ARG A 192 -23.71 11.86 -2.34
CA ARG A 192 -24.48 10.62 -2.17
C ARG A 192 -25.58 10.76 -1.12
N LEU A 193 -25.32 11.47 -0.02
CA LEU A 193 -26.32 11.74 1.01
C LEU A 193 -27.47 12.62 0.48
N LYS A 194 -27.15 13.65 -0.31
CA LYS A 194 -28.16 14.51 -0.95
C LYS A 194 -29.08 13.72 -1.88
N GLU A 195 -28.57 12.71 -2.57
CA GLU A 195 -29.38 11.82 -3.41
C GLU A 195 -30.38 11.01 -2.59
N HIS A 196 -29.93 10.39 -1.49
CA HIS A 196 -30.83 9.67 -0.58
C HIS A 196 -31.92 10.58 -0.01
N MET A 197 -31.55 11.79 0.45
CA MET A 197 -32.52 12.79 0.93
C MET A 197 -33.46 13.30 -0.17
N SER A 198 -33.00 13.34 -1.41
CA SER A 198 -33.85 13.70 -2.55
C SER A 198 -34.80 12.56 -2.92
N ASP A 199 -34.36 11.31 -2.78
CA ASP A 199 -35.15 10.12 -3.09
C ASP A 199 -36.39 10.02 -2.20
N ILE A 200 -36.25 10.34 -0.90
CA ILE A 200 -37.35 10.40 0.07
C ILE A 200 -38.45 11.37 -0.37
N ARG A 201 -38.10 12.43 -1.11
CA ARG A 201 -39.05 13.44 -1.58
C ARG A 201 -39.70 13.08 -2.92
N LYS A 202 -39.26 12.02 -3.59
CA LYS A 202 -39.84 11.61 -4.88
C LYS A 202 -41.22 10.99 -4.67
N ARG A 203 -42.15 11.37 -5.54
CA ARG A 203 -43.52 10.82 -5.56
C ARG A 203 -43.71 9.70 -6.58
N THR A 204 -42.70 9.44 -7.40
CA THR A 204 -42.78 8.50 -8.53
C THR A 204 -41.53 7.63 -8.59
N GLY A 205 -41.71 6.37 -8.97
CA GLY A 205 -40.64 5.37 -9.05
C GLY A 205 -40.58 4.47 -7.82
N SER A 206 -39.71 3.46 -7.87
CA SER A 206 -39.52 2.54 -6.76
C SER A 206 -38.68 3.22 -5.66
N PRO A 207 -39.18 3.28 -4.42
CA PRO A 207 -38.44 3.83 -3.27
C PRO A 207 -37.13 3.05 -3.01
N SER A 208 -36.10 3.76 -2.55
CA SER A 208 -34.92 3.11 -1.97
C SER A 208 -35.25 2.39 -0.65
N VAL A 209 -34.42 1.44 -0.21
CA VAL A 209 -34.61 0.75 1.08
C VAL A 209 -34.65 1.69 2.28
N ILE A 210 -33.95 2.82 2.21
CA ILE A 210 -33.99 3.88 3.22
C ILE A 210 -35.36 4.57 3.20
N THR A 211 -35.83 4.93 2.00
CA THR A 211 -37.14 5.56 1.78
C THR A 211 -38.28 4.63 2.23
N ASP A 212 -38.22 3.34 1.87
CA ASP A 212 -39.18 2.32 2.28
C ASP A 212 -39.27 2.19 3.79
N HIS A 213 -38.13 2.08 4.48
CA HIS A 213 -38.10 1.98 5.94
C HIS A 213 -38.75 3.21 6.58
N ARG A 214 -38.42 4.41 6.08
CA ARG A 214 -39.04 5.63 6.56
C ARG A 214 -40.55 5.67 6.33
N ILE A 215 -41.04 5.32 5.14
CA ILE A 215 -42.48 5.38 4.83
C ILE A 215 -43.27 4.36 5.66
N ASN A 216 -42.74 3.15 5.81
CA ASN A 216 -43.47 2.05 6.47
C ASN A 216 -43.51 2.19 7.99
N PHE A 217 -42.48 2.81 8.59
CA PHE A 217 -42.35 2.91 10.05
C PHE A 217 -42.43 4.35 10.58
N ASP A 218 -42.59 5.34 9.71
CA ASP A 218 -42.52 6.78 10.04
C ASP A 218 -41.23 7.19 10.76
N HIS A 219 -40.12 6.51 10.45
CA HIS A 219 -38.82 6.75 11.06
C HIS A 219 -37.99 7.77 10.28
N ASN A 220 -36.97 8.34 10.93
CA ASN A 220 -35.98 9.22 10.34
C ASN A 220 -34.56 8.65 10.47
N PHE A 221 -33.60 9.31 9.84
CA PHE A 221 -32.20 8.88 9.80
C PHE A 221 -31.27 9.98 10.28
N LYS A 222 -30.14 9.58 10.85
CA LYS A 222 -29.08 10.48 11.35
C LYS A 222 -28.25 11.06 10.21
N TRP A 223 -28.81 11.98 9.43
CA TRP A 223 -28.16 12.58 8.24
C TRP A 223 -26.90 13.39 8.56
N ASN A 224 -26.81 13.94 9.76
CA ASN A 224 -25.66 14.74 10.21
C ASN A 224 -24.56 13.88 10.86
N ASP A 225 -24.85 12.62 11.21
CA ASP A 225 -23.92 11.70 11.90
C ASP A 225 -23.70 10.42 11.07
N VAL A 226 -23.40 10.61 9.78
CA VAL A 226 -23.08 9.51 8.88
C VAL A 226 -21.65 9.03 9.14
N GLN A 227 -21.48 7.74 9.38
CA GLN A 227 -20.17 7.16 9.66
C GLN A 227 -19.46 6.75 8.36
N ILE A 228 -18.17 7.05 8.24
CA ILE A 228 -17.31 6.47 7.20
C ILE A 228 -16.69 5.21 7.78
N LEU A 229 -17.05 4.04 7.25
CA LEU A 229 -16.58 2.74 7.72
C LEU A 229 -15.20 2.40 7.13
N ASN A 230 -14.98 2.73 5.86
CA ASN A 230 -13.72 2.47 5.17
C ASN A 230 -13.55 3.41 3.95
N ILE A 231 -12.31 3.60 3.47
CA ILE A 231 -11.95 4.39 2.29
C ILE A 231 -11.12 3.51 1.35
N GLU A 232 -11.65 3.20 0.16
CA GLU A 232 -11.00 2.28 -0.78
C GLU A 232 -11.16 2.78 -2.22
N SER A 233 -10.05 3.17 -2.84
CA SER A 233 -10.03 3.69 -4.21
C SER A 233 -10.40 2.66 -5.28
N PHE A 234 -10.07 1.39 -5.06
CA PHE A 234 -10.31 0.32 -6.05
C PHE A 234 -11.74 -0.19 -5.95
N TYR A 235 -12.48 -0.10 -7.05
CA TYR A 235 -13.91 -0.46 -7.08
C TYR A 235 -14.19 -1.87 -6.57
N ASN A 236 -13.49 -2.89 -7.07
CA ASN A 236 -13.72 -4.28 -6.66
C ASN A 236 -13.42 -4.52 -5.17
N LYS A 237 -12.37 -3.89 -4.63
CA LYS A 237 -12.07 -3.97 -3.20
C LYS A 237 -13.12 -3.25 -2.36
N ARG A 238 -13.64 -2.13 -2.87
CA ARG A 238 -14.70 -1.37 -2.23
C ARG A 238 -16.01 -2.15 -2.17
N LEU A 239 -16.37 -2.84 -3.24
CA LEU A 239 -17.53 -3.75 -3.27
C LEU A 239 -17.40 -4.84 -2.20
N VAL A 240 -16.26 -5.53 -2.14
CA VAL A 240 -16.02 -6.56 -1.11
C VAL A 240 -16.09 -5.95 0.28
N SER A 241 -15.50 -4.76 0.49
CA SER A 241 -15.56 -4.06 1.77
C SER A 241 -16.99 -3.67 2.16
N GLU A 242 -17.81 -3.21 1.21
CA GLU A 242 -19.22 -2.90 1.41
C GLU A 242 -19.99 -4.17 1.83
N MET A 243 -19.83 -5.27 1.10
CA MET A 243 -20.47 -6.55 1.43
C MET A 243 -20.12 -7.05 2.84
N ILE A 244 -18.83 -6.97 3.22
CA ILE A 244 -18.38 -7.33 4.57
C ILE A 244 -19.06 -6.44 5.61
N HIS A 245 -19.13 -5.13 5.37
CA HIS A 245 -19.79 -4.22 6.31
C HIS A 245 -21.30 -4.45 6.40
N ILE A 246 -21.96 -4.83 5.30
CA ILE A 246 -23.38 -5.22 5.29
C ILE A 246 -23.61 -6.47 6.15
N LYS A 247 -22.83 -7.54 5.94
CA LYS A 247 -22.95 -8.80 6.71
C LYS A 247 -22.67 -8.62 8.20
N ARG A 248 -21.87 -7.62 8.60
CA ARG A 248 -21.59 -7.29 10.01
C ARG A 248 -22.68 -6.46 10.68
N GLN A 249 -23.71 -6.02 9.95
CA GLN A 249 -24.83 -5.30 10.55
C GLN A 249 -25.72 -6.27 11.33
N LYS A 250 -26.15 -5.86 12.53
CA LYS A 250 -27.16 -6.61 13.30
C LYS A 250 -28.55 -6.50 12.66
N GLN A 251 -28.98 -5.27 12.40
CA GLN A 251 -30.24 -4.93 11.73
C GLN A 251 -29.94 -4.13 10.46
N GLY A 252 -29.64 -4.83 9.37
CA GLY A 252 -29.33 -4.22 8.07
C GLY A 252 -30.58 -3.98 7.23
N LEU A 253 -30.70 -2.79 6.63
CA LEU A 253 -31.73 -2.45 5.64
C LEU A 253 -31.38 -2.90 4.21
N ASN A 254 -30.11 -3.25 3.98
CA ASN A 254 -29.61 -3.73 2.70
C ASN A 254 -30.32 -5.02 2.25
N LYS A 255 -30.41 -5.23 0.94
CA LYS A 255 -31.03 -6.44 0.38
C LYS A 255 -30.03 -7.59 0.40
N GLN A 256 -30.51 -8.83 0.51
CA GLN A 256 -29.62 -10.01 0.52
C GLN A 256 -28.76 -10.09 -0.76
N ASN A 257 -29.34 -9.69 -1.90
CA ASN A 257 -28.68 -9.62 -3.20
C ASN A 257 -27.47 -8.68 -3.22
N ASP A 258 -27.41 -7.69 -2.32
CA ASP A 258 -26.27 -6.77 -2.20
C ASP A 258 -24.99 -7.50 -1.73
N THR A 259 -25.10 -8.75 -1.26
CA THR A 259 -23.99 -9.57 -0.74
C THR A 259 -23.79 -10.90 -1.47
N GLU A 260 -24.51 -11.18 -2.56
CA GLU A 260 -24.47 -12.47 -3.28
C GLU A 260 -23.06 -12.85 -3.78
N SER A 261 -22.24 -11.86 -4.12
CA SER A 261 -20.87 -12.10 -4.63
C SER A 261 -19.86 -12.45 -3.53
N LEU A 262 -20.26 -12.48 -2.25
CA LEU A 262 -19.41 -12.84 -1.13
C LEU A 262 -19.68 -14.30 -0.72
N PRO A 263 -18.72 -15.23 -0.90
CA PRO A 263 -18.91 -16.63 -0.58
C PRO A 263 -19.21 -16.87 0.91
N GLU A 264 -20.15 -17.76 1.20
CA GLU A 264 -20.58 -18.09 2.57
C GLU A 264 -19.47 -18.73 3.41
N THR A 265 -18.42 -19.27 2.78
CA THR A 265 -17.21 -19.77 3.46
C THR A 265 -16.51 -18.69 4.27
N TYR A 266 -16.70 -17.40 3.96
CA TYR A 266 -16.16 -16.28 4.72
C TYR A 266 -17.02 -15.89 5.92
N SER A 267 -18.25 -16.39 6.05
CA SER A 267 -19.17 -15.98 7.12
C SER A 267 -18.60 -16.26 8.52
N GLN A 268 -17.90 -17.39 8.70
CA GLN A 268 -17.25 -17.74 9.98
C GLN A 268 -16.12 -16.80 10.39
N ILE A 269 -15.56 -16.04 9.43
CA ILE A 269 -14.46 -15.08 9.68
C ILE A 269 -15.03 -13.66 9.88
N ILE A 270 -16.21 -13.39 9.34
CA ILE A 270 -16.82 -12.04 9.31
C ILE A 270 -17.69 -11.77 10.55
N ILE A 271 -18.31 -12.81 11.11
CA ILE A 271 -19.15 -12.79 12.34
C ILE A 271 -18.26 -12.62 13.58
#